data_AF-A0A2E2HIN6-F1
#
_entry.id   AF-A0A2E2HIN6-F1
#
_cell.length_a   1.000
_cell.length_b   1.000
_cell.length_c   1.000
_cell.angle_alpha   90.00
_cell.angle_beta   90.00
_cell.angle_gamma   90.00
#
_symmetry.space_group_name_H-M   'P 1'
#
loop_
_entity.id
_entity.type
_entity.pdbx_description
1 polymer ?
#
loop_
_entity_poly.entity_id
_entity_poly.type
_entity_poly.pdbx_seq_one_letter_code
_entity_poly.pdbx_strand_id
1 'polypeptide(L)' 'MIPQGLRPIAGLLTIATGLLVIVNHWIGLLESDVDLLTSHAIGLIGLLSGMNIMSGDSDMTEEARANYVEDTQTKF' A
#
# COMPACT_ATOMS: atom_id res chain seq x y z
N MET A 1 -5.42 -6.22 -10.55
CA MET A 1 -3.98 -6.03 -10.21
C MET A 1 -3.66 -4.56 -10.41
N ILE A 2 -3.00 -3.91 -9.44
CA ILE A 2 -2.57 -2.50 -9.55
C ILE A 2 -1.25 -2.47 -10.34
N PRO A 3 -1.13 -1.65 -11.40
CA PRO A 3 0.12 -1.54 -12.16
C PRO A 3 1.29 -1.15 -11.26
N GLN A 4 2.47 -1.75 -11.44
CA GLN A 4 3.62 -1.58 -10.53
C GLN A 4 4.04 -0.12 -10.32
N GLY A 5 4.07 0.69 -11.38
CA GLY A 5 4.35 2.12 -11.27
C GLY A 5 3.28 2.92 -10.50
N LEU A 6 2.06 2.39 -10.38
CA LEU A 6 0.95 3.03 -9.67
C LEU A 6 0.75 2.50 -8.24
N ARG A 7 1.40 1.40 -7.86
CA ARG A 7 1.35 0.84 -6.48
C ARG A 7 1.73 1.84 -5.39
N PRO A 8 2.82 2.63 -5.49
CA PRO A 8 3.16 3.58 -4.44
C PRO A 8 2.13 4.70 -4.31
N ILE A 9 1.59 5.18 -5.44
CA ILE A 9 0.55 6.21 -5.46
C ILE A 9 -0.74 5.65 -4.85
N ALA A 10 -1.16 4.46 -5.25
CA ALA A 10 -2.34 3.81 -4.71
C ALA A 10 -2.21 3.53 -3.20
N GLY A 11 -1.04 3.08 -2.75
CA GLY A 11 -0.74 2.89 -1.33
C GLY A 11 -0.83 4.19 -0.53
N LEU A 12 -0.20 5.26 -1.01
CA LEU A 12 -0.26 6.58 -0.39
C LEU A 12 -1.68 7.13 -0.31
N LEU A 13 -2.48 7.01 -1.38
CA LEU A 13 -3.89 7.42 -1.38
C LEU A 13 -4.72 6.63 -0.37
N THR A 14 -4.45 5.33 -0.24
CA THR A 14 -5.14 4.46 0.72
C THR A 14 -4.79 4.84 2.17
N ILE A 15 -3.50 5.10 2.45
CA ILE A 15 -3.03 5.60 3.74
C ILE A 15 -3.67 6.96 4.06
N ALA A 16 -3.64 7.88 3.11
CA ALA A 16 -4.20 9.22 3.27
C ALA A 16 -5.70 9.17 3.58
N THR A 17 -6.43 8.25 2.94
CA THR A 17 -7.85 8.03 3.23
C THR A 17 -8.07 7.48 4.64
N GLY A 18 -7.25 6.51 5.07
CA GLY A 18 -7.29 6.00 6.44
C GLY A 18 -7.03 7.08 7.50
N LEU A 19 -6.03 7.95 7.26
CA LEU A 19 -5.76 9.11 8.11
C LEU A 19 -6.92 10.11 8.11
N LEU A 20 -7.52 10.38 6.95
CA LEU A 20 -8.61 11.33 6.82
C LEU A 20 -9.83 10.88 7.64
N VAL A 21 -10.11 9.57 7.69
CA VAL A 21 -11.18 9.02 8.55
C VAL A 21 -10.88 9.25 10.03
N ILE A 22 -9.64 9.00 10.47
CA ILE A 22 -9.22 9.22 11.87
C ILE A 22 -9.27 10.71 12.23
N VAL A 23 -8.79 11.58 11.34
CA VAL A 23 -8.81 13.03 11.55
C VAL A 23 -10.24 13.54 11.56
N ASN A 24 -11.08 13.15 10.59
CA ASN A 24 -12.50 13.53 10.55
C ASN A 24 -13.20 13.19 11.87
N HIS A 25 -12.89 12.04 12.45
CA HIS A 25 -13.38 11.67 13.77
C HIS A 25 -12.95 12.65 14.88
N TRP A 26 -11.67 13.06 14.90
CA TRP A 26 -11.14 13.96 15.94
C TRP A 26 -11.72 15.37 15.90
N ILE A 27 -11.86 15.94 14.70
CA ILE A 27 -12.30 17.33 14.51
C ILE A 27 -13.78 17.47 14.15
N GLY A 28 -14.50 16.36 13.91
CA GLY A 28 -15.93 16.36 13.62
C GLY A 28 -16.30 17.15 12.37
N LEU A 29 -15.46 17.12 11.32
CA LEU A 29 -15.68 17.91 10.10
C LEU A 29 -16.92 17.48 9.32
N LEU A 30 -17.24 16.19 9.34
CA LEU A 30 -18.42 15.60 8.71
C LEU A 30 -19.26 14.92 9.78
N GLU A 31 -20.53 15.31 9.84
CA GLU A 31 -21.55 14.61 10.62
C GLU A 31 -21.67 13.18 10.09
N SER A 32 -21.50 12.20 10.97
CA SER A 32 -21.34 10.79 10.61
C SER A 32 -22.23 9.95 11.52
N ASP A 33 -23.16 9.21 10.93
CA ASP A 33 -23.97 8.19 11.60
C ASP A 33 -23.16 6.94 12.00
N VAL A 34 -21.89 6.88 11.59
CA VAL A 34 -20.99 5.75 11.84
C VAL A 34 -20.41 5.83 13.25
N ASP A 35 -20.57 4.75 14.01
CA ASP A 35 -20.05 4.63 15.38
C ASP A 35 -18.52 4.79 15.45
N LEU A 36 -18.05 5.26 16.62
CA LEU A 36 -16.66 5.60 16.92
C LEU A 36 -15.71 4.42 16.69
N LEU A 37 -16.13 3.21 17.04
CA LEU A 37 -15.31 2.01 16.84
C LEU A 37 -15.16 1.67 15.35
N THR A 38 -16.24 1.82 14.59
CA THR A 38 -16.28 1.49 13.16
C THR A 38 -15.41 2.45 12.34
N SER A 39 -15.42 3.75 12.66
CA SER A 39 -14.57 4.73 11.96
C SER A 39 -13.07 4.46 12.17
N HIS A 40 -12.65 4.13 13.39
CA HIS A 40 -11.26 3.75 13.68
C HIS A 40 -10.88 2.43 13.01
N ALA A 41 -11.77 1.44 13.01
CA ALA A 41 -11.52 0.18 12.32
C ALA A 41 -11.28 0.41 10.82
N ILE A 42 -12.12 1.22 10.16
CA ILE A 42 -11.96 1.59 8.75
C ILE A 42 -10.65 2.36 8.54
N GLY A 43 -10.34 3.32 9.41
CA GLY A 43 -9.09 4.08 9.36
C GLY A 43 -7.86 3.19 9.43
N LEU A 44 -7.80 2.30 10.43
CA LEU A 44 -6.69 1.36 10.63
C LEU A 44 -6.57 0.33 9.49
N ILE A 45 -7.69 -0.18 8.98
CA ILE A 45 -7.70 -1.08 7.81
C ILE A 45 -7.14 -0.35 6.59
N GLY A 46 -7.53 0.91 6.35
CA GLY A 46 -6.99 1.73 5.26
C GLY A 46 -5.47 1.93 5.38
N LEU A 47 -4.98 2.24 6.58
CA LEU A 47 -3.54 2.37 6.85
C LEU A 47 -2.78 1.07 6.56
N LEU A 48 -3.21 -0.04 7.16
CA LEU A 48 -2.54 -1.33 7.02
C LEU A 48 -2.60 -1.86 5.58
N SER A 49 -3.73 -1.67 4.90
CA SER A 49 -3.89 -2.04 3.49
C SER A 49 -2.97 -1.22 2.60
N GLY A 50 -2.87 0.10 2.82
CA GLY A 50 -1.98 0.96 2.04
C GLY A 50 -0.51 0.64 2.25
N MET A 51 -0.11 0.32 3.49
CA MET A 51 1.24 -0.17 3.81
C MET A 51 1.55 -1.51 3.10
N ASN A 52 0.58 -2.43 3.06
CA ASN A 52 0.72 -3.71 2.37
C ASN A 52 0.89 -3.51 0.85
N ILE A 53 0.08 -2.65 0.24
CA ILE A 53 0.18 -2.31 -1.20
C ILE A 53 1.57 -1.77 -1.56
N MET A 54 2.16 -0.96 -0.67
CA MET A 54 3.52 -0.42 -0.84
C MET A 54 4.64 -1.44 -0.55
N SER A 55 4.39 -2.43 0.31
CA SER A 55 5.40 -3.43 0.72
C SER A 55 5.59 -4.55 -0.29
N GLY A 56 4.67 -4.71 -1.24
CA GLY A 56 4.84 -5.66 -2.34
C GLY A 56 5.70 -5.04 -3.45
N ASP A 57 7.02 -5.18 -3.37
CA ASP A 57 7.89 -5.63 -4.48
C ASP A 57 9.38 -5.62 -4.04
N SER A 58 9.81 -6.68 -3.37
CA SER A 58 11.21 -7.12 -3.39
C SER A 58 11.42 -8.33 -4.32
N ASP A 59 10.35 -8.97 -4.77
CA ASP A 59 10.42 -10.17 -5.62
C ASP A 59 10.72 -9.86 -7.09
N MET A 60 10.30 -8.69 -7.59
CA MET A 60 10.68 -8.27 -8.95
C MET A 60 12.19 -8.10 -9.17
N THR A 61 12.94 -7.84 -8.11
CA THR A 61 14.40 -7.77 -8.18
C THR A 61 15.06 -9.15 -8.21
N GLU A 62 14.41 -10.23 -7.75
CA GLU A 62 14.95 -11.58 -7.85
C GLU A 62 14.75 -12.19 -9.24
N GLU A 63 13.57 -12.00 -9.86
CA GLU A 63 13.28 -12.53 -11.19
C GLU A 63 14.08 -11.81 -12.30
N ALA A 64 14.34 -10.50 -12.15
CA ALA A 64 15.24 -9.77 -13.04
C ALA A 64 16.71 -10.14 -12.82
N ARG A 65 17.11 -10.50 -11.59
CA ARG A 65 18.49 -10.91 -11.25
C ARG A 65 18.81 -12.33 -11.71
N ALA A 66 17.83 -13.24 -11.75
CA ALA A 66 18.03 -14.60 -12.25
C ALA A 66 18.45 -14.62 -13.74
N ASN A 67 17.89 -13.73 -14.56
CA ASN A 67 18.17 -13.69 -16.00
C ASN A 67 19.54 -13.07 -16.37
N TYR A 68 20.19 -12.32 -15.47
CA TYR A 68 21.50 -11.71 -15.73
C TYR A 68 22.70 -12.57 -15.27
N VAL A 69 22.46 -13.69 -14.59
CA VAL A 69 23.53 -14.55 -14.05
C VAL A 69 23.83 -15.75 -14.95
N GLU A 70 22.91 -16.14 -15.84
CA GLU A 70 23.10 -17.31 -16.71
C GLU A 70 24.00 -17.06 -17.94
N ASP A 71 24.22 -15.80 -18.35
CA ASP A 71 25.02 -15.47 -19.55
C ASP A 71 26.51 -15.15 -19.23
N THR A 72 27.10 -15.89 -18.28
CA THR A 72 28.56 -15.84 -18.04
C THR A 72 29.23 -17.22 -18.20
N GLN A 73 28.47 -18.23 -18.64
CA GLN A 73 28.95 -19.61 -18.79
C GLN A 73 29.07 -20.12 -20.23
N THR A 74 29.26 -19.26 -21.24
CA THR A 74 29.95 -19.71 -22.47
C THR A 74 31.45 -19.78 -22.19
N LYS A 75 31.80 -20.86 -21.49
CA LYS A 75 33.12 -21.33 -21.14
C LYS A 75 33.64 -22.18 -22.30
N PHE A 76 34.75 -21.71 -22.90
CA PHE A 76 35.61 -22.33 -23.92
C PHE A 76 35.05 -22.54 -25.34
#